data_AF-A0A1H0VZ04-F1
#
_entry.id   AF-A0A1H0VZ04-F1
#
_cell.length_a   1.000
_cell.length_b   1.000
_cell.length_c   1.000
_cell.angle_alpha   90.00
_cell.angle_beta   90.00
_cell.angle_gamma   90.00
#
_symmetry.space_group_name_H-M   'P 1'
#
loop_
_entity.id
_entity.type
_entity.pdbx_description
1 polymer ?
#
loop_
_entity_poly.entity_id
_entity_poly.type
_entity_poly.pdbx_seq_one_letter_code
_entity_poly.pdbx_strand_id
1 'polypeptide(L)'
;MRCNLHITLAIMIGLVGSLSAMASFGSTAPHAATNDYLPDDAAVRDAIVSSPDVMAAEARRDATHARAVGIRAGTSETVVRAIGQGRSVRDPSQRFPEGQIAVERPLRLWGKA
;
A
#
# COMPACT_ATOMS: atom_id res chain seq x y z
N MET A 1 -20.75 -15.61 -35.68
CA MET A 1 -19.28 -15.80 -35.68
C MET A 1 -18.70 -15.39 -34.32
N ARG A 2 -19.06 -16.12 -33.25
CA ARG A 2 -18.75 -15.81 -31.84
C ARG A 2 -17.74 -16.80 -31.22
N CYS A 3 -17.04 -17.60 -32.04
CA CYS A 3 -16.23 -18.73 -31.56
C CYS A 3 -14.73 -18.44 -31.34
N ASN A 4 -14.19 -17.29 -31.76
CA ASN A 4 -12.73 -17.08 -31.73
C ASN A 4 -12.21 -16.24 -30.56
N LEU A 5 -13.06 -15.73 -29.66
CA LEU A 5 -12.61 -14.90 -28.54
C LEU A 5 -12.32 -15.70 -27.26
N HIS A 6 -12.85 -16.92 -27.14
CA HIS A 6 -12.63 -17.79 -25.98
C HIS A 6 -11.29 -18.54 -26.05
N ILE A 7 -10.77 -18.79 -27.25
CA ILE A 7 -9.53 -19.55 -27.46
C ILE A 7 -8.30 -18.72 -27.03
N THR A 8 -8.33 -17.40 -27.22
CA THR A 8 -7.20 -16.52 -26.84
C THR A 8 -7.19 -16.16 -25.35
N LEU A 9 -8.34 -16.20 -24.66
CA LEU A 9 -8.44 -15.86 -23.24
C LEU A 9 -7.96 -16.98 -22.30
N ALA A 10 -7.87 -18.23 -22.79
CA ALA A 10 -7.35 -19.37 -22.02
C ALA A 10 -5.81 -19.40 -21.90
N ILE A 11 -5.08 -18.62 -22.70
CA ILE A 11 -3.61 -18.67 -22.77
C ILE A 11 -2.95 -17.85 -21.64
N MET A 12 -3.67 -16.92 -20.99
CA MET A 12 -3.08 -16.03 -19.96
C MET A 12 -3.20 -16.53 -18.51
N ILE A 13 -3.76 -17.73 -18.28
CA ILE A 13 -3.94 -18.33 -16.93
C ILE A 13 -2.85 -19.39 -16.64
N GLY A 14 -1.90 -19.61 -17.55
CA GLY A 14 -0.99 -20.77 -17.52
C GLY A 14 0.43 -20.58 -16.93
N LEU A 15 0.76 -19.48 -16.25
CA LEU A 15 2.12 -19.31 -15.69
C LEU A 15 2.15 -19.24 -14.16
N VAL A 16 1.34 -20.08 -13.51
CA VAL A 16 1.54 -20.50 -12.12
C VAL A 16 1.77 -22.00 -12.17
N GLY A 17 3.03 -22.42 -12.13
CA GLY A 17 3.37 -23.83 -12.21
C GLY A 17 4.87 -24.07 -12.31
N SER A 18 5.51 -24.15 -11.15
CA SER A 18 6.59 -25.12 -10.90
C SER A 18 7.93 -24.89 -11.62
N LEU A 19 8.86 -24.25 -10.91
CA LEU A 19 10.24 -24.74 -10.94
C LEU A 19 10.81 -24.80 -9.52
N SER A 20 10.62 -25.99 -8.96
CA SER A 20 11.53 -26.77 -8.13
C SER A 20 12.42 -26.04 -7.13
N ALA A 21 12.18 -26.41 -5.87
CA ALA A 21 13.14 -26.37 -4.80
C ALA A 21 14.50 -26.97 -5.23
N MET A 22 15.54 -26.16 -5.26
CA MET A 22 16.87 -26.62 -4.84
C MET A 22 17.10 -26.06 -3.44
N ALA A 23 16.96 -26.96 -2.47
CA ALA A 23 17.55 -26.82 -1.15
C ALA A 23 19.04 -26.52 -1.34
N SER A 24 19.40 -25.25 -1.20
CA SER A 24 20.80 -24.83 -1.14
C SER A 24 21.19 -24.86 0.32
N PHE A 25 21.90 -25.93 0.68
CA PHE A 25 22.65 -26.17 1.91
C PHE A 25 22.74 -24.97 2.87
N GLY A 26 21.98 -25.05 3.96
CA GLY A 26 22.29 -24.30 5.17
C GLY A 26 23.61 -24.81 5.74
N SER A 27 24.72 -24.20 5.33
CA SER A 27 26.00 -24.40 5.99
C SER A 27 25.96 -23.63 7.30
N THR A 28 25.60 -24.29 8.41
CA THR A 28 25.97 -23.80 9.75
C THR A 28 27.45 -24.08 9.94
N ALA A 29 28.30 -23.32 9.24
CA ALA A 29 29.72 -23.28 9.53
C ALA A 29 29.90 -22.52 10.85
N PRO A 30 30.62 -23.08 11.85
CA PRO A 30 31.04 -22.30 12.99
C PRO A 30 31.92 -21.15 12.47
N HIS A 31 31.47 -19.90 12.69
CA HIS A 31 32.17 -18.67 12.34
C HIS A 31 33.37 -18.45 13.27
N ALA A 32 34.33 -19.38 13.25
CA ALA A 32 35.57 -19.28 13.99
C ALA A 32 36.72 -19.34 12.99
N ALA A 33 37.36 -18.17 12.81
CA ALA A 33 38.63 -17.94 12.12
C ALA A 33 38.62 -18.08 10.59
N THR A 34 38.17 -17.03 9.89
CA THR A 34 38.69 -16.68 8.56
C THR A 34 38.85 -15.15 8.47
N ASN A 35 39.72 -14.61 9.33
CA ASN A 35 39.94 -13.16 9.47
C ASN A 35 40.97 -12.58 8.49
N ASP A 36 41.63 -13.41 7.66
CA ASP A 36 42.74 -12.94 6.83
C ASP A 36 42.33 -12.52 5.40
N TYR A 37 41.08 -12.81 4.99
CA TYR A 37 40.60 -12.49 3.64
C TYR A 37 39.17 -11.92 3.60
N LEU A 38 38.43 -11.94 4.71
CA LEU A 38 37.06 -11.41 4.73
C LEU A 38 37.08 -9.92 5.11
N PRO A 39 36.32 -9.05 4.41
CA PRO A 39 36.17 -7.66 4.82
C PRO A 39 35.49 -7.57 6.19
N ASP A 40 35.78 -6.49 6.92
CA ASP A 40 35.17 -6.19 8.22
C ASP A 40 33.63 -6.18 8.13
N ASP A 41 32.96 -6.85 9.08
CA ASP A 41 31.50 -6.99 9.08
C ASP A 41 30.77 -5.65 9.18
N ALA A 42 31.33 -4.65 9.86
CA ALA A 42 30.72 -3.34 9.95
C ALA A 42 30.81 -2.62 8.60
N ALA A 43 31.96 -2.71 7.92
CA ALA A 43 32.13 -2.16 6.57
C ALA A 43 31.18 -2.82 5.56
N VAL A 44 30.95 -4.14 5.65
CA VAL A 44 29.99 -4.85 4.80
C VAL A 44 28.56 -4.38 5.07
N ARG A 45 28.18 -4.23 6.34
CA ARG A 45 26.84 -3.75 6.71
C ARG A 45 26.58 -2.32 6.20
N ASP A 46 27.54 -1.43 6.36
CA ASP A 46 27.44 -0.05 5.85
C ASP A 46 27.35 -0.03 4.32
N ALA A 47 28.12 -0.85 3.62
CA ALA A 47 28.05 -0.97 2.16
C ALA A 47 26.68 -1.50 1.68
N ILE A 48 26.07 -2.44 2.41
CA ILE A 48 24.74 -2.97 2.08
C ILE A 48 23.66 -1.91 2.32
N VAL A 49 23.68 -1.22 3.46
CA VAL A 49 22.67 -0.19 3.79
C VAL A 49 22.77 1.03 2.86
N SER A 50 23.99 1.38 2.43
CA SER A 50 24.21 2.47 1.46
C SER A 50 23.99 2.05 0.00
N SER A 51 23.69 0.78 -0.27
CA SER A 51 23.47 0.29 -1.63
C SER A 51 22.16 0.82 -2.22
N PRO A 52 22.17 1.44 -3.42
CA PRO A 52 20.97 1.95 -4.06
C PRO A 52 19.89 0.88 -4.31
N ASP A 53 20.28 -0.35 -4.61
CA ASP A 53 19.34 -1.44 -4.89
C ASP A 53 18.58 -1.87 -3.62
N VAL A 54 19.27 -1.87 -2.47
CA VAL A 54 18.66 -2.15 -1.17
C VAL A 54 17.68 -1.04 -0.80
N MET A 55 18.08 0.22 -0.97
CA MET A 55 17.20 1.36 -0.74
C MET A 55 15.95 1.34 -1.65
N ALA A 56 16.10 0.99 -2.93
CA ALA A 56 14.99 0.87 -3.86
C ALA A 56 14.04 -0.29 -3.48
N ALA A 57 14.58 -1.42 -3.03
CA ALA A 57 13.80 -2.55 -2.55
C ALA A 57 13.01 -2.21 -1.28
N GLU A 58 13.64 -1.53 -0.32
CA GLU A 58 13.00 -1.05 0.90
C GLU A 58 11.89 -0.05 0.58
N ALA A 59 12.15 0.95 -0.27
CA ALA A 59 11.13 1.91 -0.70
C ALA A 59 9.91 1.21 -1.34
N ARG A 60 10.14 0.16 -2.14
CA ARG A 60 9.06 -0.61 -2.77
C ARG A 60 8.26 -1.42 -1.74
N ARG A 61 8.93 -2.01 -0.75
CA ARG A 61 8.29 -2.68 0.38
C ARG A 61 7.43 -1.69 1.17
N ASP A 62 7.98 -0.53 1.49
CA ASP A 62 7.31 0.49 2.30
C ASP A 62 6.10 1.07 1.57
N ALA A 63 6.20 1.33 0.27
CA ALA A 63 5.07 1.75 -0.55
C ALA A 63 3.94 0.69 -0.56
N THR A 64 4.31 -0.60 -0.67
CA THR A 64 3.34 -1.71 -0.64
C THR A 64 2.69 -1.83 0.75
N HIS A 65 3.49 -1.65 1.80
CA HIS A 65 3.01 -1.65 3.18
C HIS A 65 2.07 -0.47 3.45
N ALA A 66 2.44 0.75 3.05
CA ALA A 66 1.61 1.94 3.17
C ALA A 66 0.27 1.76 2.43
N ARG A 67 0.29 1.14 1.24
CA ARG A 67 -0.91 0.79 0.51
C ARG A 67 -1.78 -0.22 1.27
N ALA A 68 -1.19 -1.28 1.82
CA ALA A 68 -1.91 -2.26 2.62
C ALA A 68 -2.52 -1.65 3.89
N VAL A 69 -1.78 -0.77 4.56
CA VAL A 69 -2.26 0.01 5.71
C VAL A 69 -3.44 0.90 5.30
N GLY A 70 -3.34 1.60 4.17
CA GLY A 70 -4.44 2.42 3.64
C GLY A 70 -5.70 1.60 3.34
N ILE A 71 -5.54 0.42 2.74
CA ILE A 71 -6.67 -0.50 2.48
C ILE A 71 -7.29 -0.99 3.80
N ARG A 72 -6.46 -1.36 4.78
CA ARG A 72 -6.91 -1.85 6.09
C ARG A 72 -7.60 -0.78 6.92
N ALA A 73 -7.07 0.45 6.92
CA ALA A 73 -7.71 1.59 7.57
C ALA A 73 -9.06 1.91 6.90
N GLY A 74 -9.22 1.58 5.62
CA GLY A 74 -10.41 1.88 4.82
C GLY A 74 -10.58 3.38 4.60
N THR A 75 -11.56 3.78 3.80
CA THR A 75 -11.94 5.19 3.62
C THR A 75 -12.69 5.73 4.85
N SER A 76 -12.16 5.49 6.06
CA SER A 76 -12.75 5.93 7.33
C SER A 76 -12.53 7.42 7.58
N GLU A 77 -12.53 8.22 6.51
CA GLU A 77 -12.40 9.66 6.60
C GLU A 77 -13.75 10.21 7.06
N THR A 78 -13.79 10.70 8.30
CA THR A 78 -14.98 11.39 8.82
C THR A 78 -14.95 12.80 8.25
N VAL A 79 -15.88 13.10 7.33
CA VAL A 79 -15.97 14.41 6.72
C VAL A 79 -16.95 15.24 7.53
N VAL A 80 -16.48 16.35 8.10
CA VAL A 80 -17.33 17.33 8.77
C VAL A 80 -17.51 18.53 7.84
N ARG A 81 -18.76 18.83 7.49
CA ARG A 81 -19.11 19.96 6.63
C ARG A 81 -19.97 20.95 7.41
N ALA A 82 -19.53 22.19 7.50
CA ALA A 82 -20.33 23.30 8.04
C ALA A 82 -20.64 24.29 6.91
N ILE A 83 -21.90 24.68 6.77
CA ILE A 83 -22.38 25.63 5.75
C ILE A 83 -23.15 26.73 6.48
N GLY A 84 -22.78 27.99 6.25
CA GLY A 84 -23.55 29.16 6.67
C GLY A 84 -24.13 29.86 5.45
N GLN A 85 -25.44 30.03 5.40
CA GLN A 85 -26.13 30.76 4.34
C GLN A 85 -26.87 31.96 4.95
N GLY A 86 -26.52 33.16 4.49
CA GLY A 86 -27.25 34.39 4.79
C GLY A 86 -27.98 34.86 3.56
N ARG A 87 -29.32 34.91 3.60
CA ARG A 87 -30.14 35.46 2.51
C ARG A 87 -30.53 36.89 2.84
N SER A 88 -30.22 37.83 1.92
CA SER A 88 -30.72 39.20 1.98
C SER A 88 -31.81 39.38 0.93
N VAL A 89 -32.99 39.85 1.35
CA VAL A 89 -34.15 40.11 0.50
C VAL A 89 -34.35 41.64 0.38
N ARG A 90 -34.82 42.12 -0.78
CA ARG A 90 -34.92 43.54 -1.14
C ARG A 90 -35.89 44.35 -0.24
N ASP A 91 -36.76 43.68 0.51
CA ASP A 91 -37.59 44.24 1.58
C ASP A 91 -37.20 43.58 2.93
N PRO A 92 -36.21 44.13 3.65
CA PRO A 92 -35.51 43.42 4.71
C PRO A 92 -36.07 43.78 6.09
N SER A 93 -37.15 43.12 6.53
CA SER A 93 -37.52 43.16 7.95
C SER A 93 -36.77 42.12 8.79
N GLN A 94 -36.20 41.08 8.17
CA GLN A 94 -35.52 39.99 8.88
C GLN A 94 -34.29 39.46 8.10
N ARG A 95 -33.14 39.40 8.79
CA ARG A 95 -31.98 38.59 8.38
C ARG A 95 -32.15 37.21 9.02
N PHE A 96 -32.19 36.15 8.21
CA PHE A 96 -32.22 34.77 8.70
C PHE A 96 -30.81 34.17 8.58
N PRO A 97 -30.07 33.99 9.69
CA PRO A 97 -28.86 33.20 9.68
C PRO A 97 -29.24 31.71 9.68
N GLU A 98 -29.07 31.03 8.55
CA GLU A 98 -29.23 29.58 8.47
C GLU A 98 -27.84 28.94 8.48
N GLY A 99 -27.58 28.09 9.48
CA GLY A 99 -26.34 27.32 9.60
C GLY A 99 -26.64 25.83 9.60
N GLN A 100 -25.87 25.05 8.84
CA GLN A 100 -25.97 23.60 8.76
C GLN A 100 -24.63 22.96 9.12
N ILE A 101 -24.65 21.92 9.95
CA ILE A 101 -23.50 21.07 10.26
C ILE A 101 -23.85 19.64 9.87
N ALA A 102 -23.01 19.00 9.06
CA ALA A 102 -23.15 17.62 8.62
C ALA A 102 -21.88 16.83 8.94
N VAL A 103 -22.05 15.59 9.42
CA VAL A 103 -20.96 14.65 9.67
C VAL A 103 -21.23 13.40 8.83
N GLU A 104 -20.36 13.13 7.86
CA GLU A 104 -20.46 11.96 6.99
C GLU A 104 -19.42 10.93 7.42
N ARG A 105 -19.88 9.70 7.72
CA ARG A 105 -19.03 8.56 8.03
C ARG A 105 -19.46 7.35 7.21
N PRO A 106 -18.66 6.88 6.24
CA PRO A 106 -18.98 5.67 5.50
C PRO A 106 -18.89 4.45 6.41
N LEU A 107 -19.96 3.66 6.47
CA LEU A 107 -20.01 2.41 7.24
C LEU A 107 -19.73 1.23 6.32
N ARG A 108 -18.69 0.44 6.63
CA ARG A 108 -18.42 -0.83 5.93
C ARG A 108 -19.22 -1.93 6.61
N LEU A 109 -20.27 -2.39 5.94
CA LEU A 109 -20.99 -3.58 6.34
C LEU A 109 -20.14 -4.82 6.04
N TRP A 110 -20.28 -5.85 6.87
CA TRP A 110 -19.68 -7.18 6.72
C TRP A 110 -19.67 -7.66 5.25
N GLY A 111 -18.50 -8.10 4.79
CA GLY A 111 -18.30 -8.59 3.42
C GLY A 111 -17.92 -7.55 2.35
N LYS A 112 -17.84 -6.25 2.69
CA LYS A 112 -17.30 -5.19 1.80
C LYS A 112 -15.95 -4.65 2.32
N ALA A 113 -14.91 -5.47 2.24
CA ALA A 113 -13.51 -5.07 2.47
C ALA A 113 -12.76 -4.97 1.14
#